data_AF-A0A2P5P8I6-F1
#
_entry.id   AF-A0A2P5P8I6-F1
#
_cell.length_a   1.000
_cell.length_b   1.000
_cell.length_c   1.000
_cell.angle_alpha   90.00
_cell.angle_beta   90.00
_cell.angle_gamma   90.00
#
_symmetry.space_group_name_H-M   'P 1'
#
loop_
_entity.id
_entity.type
_entity.pdbx_description
1 polymer ?
#
loop_
_entity_poly.entity_id
_entity_poly.type
_entity_poly.pdbx_seq_one_letter_code
_entity_poly.pdbx_strand_id
1 'polypeptide(L)'
;MFLSCFKLRRTRGFTLVELLVGMAILGFLMAALSMTTMQIMKVNQKSQNQAMAIRQVQSAGQYISKDALQANIKIVMTTPNGFTPLKFTEDFNNIDLLNEKVTIVTYTISNGNLLRQSSVNGVLSPQITVATGVLFSTNSSDPNYNSTWFKATTVGSVTTYELKITVRYGSGNTAATETRYYKIEPRPDNV
;
A
#
# COMPACT_ATOMS: atom_id res chain seq x y z
N MET A 1 74.55 -30.08 -37.05
CA MET A 1 73.18 -30.62 -37.17
C MET A 1 72.70 -30.98 -35.76
N PHE A 2 71.97 -30.07 -35.11
CA PHE A 2 71.51 -30.24 -33.72
C PHE A 2 70.16 -30.97 -33.73
N LEU A 3 70.15 -32.21 -33.25
CA LEU A 3 68.92 -32.96 -32.98
C LEU A 3 68.41 -32.57 -31.59
N SER A 4 67.45 -31.64 -31.57
CA SER A 4 66.68 -31.31 -30.37
C SER A 4 65.70 -32.44 -30.05
N CYS A 5 65.89 -33.06 -28.88
CA CYS A 5 65.02 -34.09 -28.34
C CYS A 5 63.72 -33.45 -27.81
N PHE A 6 62.59 -33.77 -28.44
CA PHE A 6 61.26 -33.32 -28.02
C PHE A 6 60.78 -34.16 -26.83
N LYS A 7 60.84 -33.58 -25.63
CA LYS A 7 60.42 -34.22 -24.38
C LYS A 7 58.89 -34.28 -24.31
N LEU A 8 58.29 -35.38 -24.75
CA LEU A 8 56.85 -35.65 -24.62
C LEU A 8 56.46 -35.71 -23.14
N ARG A 9 55.71 -34.70 -22.70
CA ARG A 9 55.19 -34.56 -21.34
C ARG A 9 54.08 -35.60 -21.13
N ARG A 10 54.29 -36.53 -20.20
CA ARG A 10 53.34 -37.60 -19.84
C ARG A 10 52.01 -36.99 -19.39
N THR A 11 50.99 -37.06 -20.24
CA THR A 11 49.60 -36.70 -19.90
C THR A 11 49.03 -37.82 -19.04
N ARG A 12 48.85 -37.56 -17.74
CA ARG A 12 48.07 -38.45 -16.87
C ARG A 12 46.60 -38.23 -17.22
N GLY A 13 45.93 -39.23 -17.78
CA GLY A 13 44.49 -39.17 -18.07
C GLY A 13 43.69 -39.06 -16.78
N PHE A 14 42.57 -38.34 -16.84
CA PHE A 14 41.60 -38.27 -15.74
C PHE A 14 41.08 -39.67 -15.41
N THR A 15 41.01 -40.00 -14.13
CA THR A 15 40.43 -41.28 -13.70
C THR A 15 38.90 -41.18 -13.71
N LEU A 16 38.20 -42.30 -13.95
CA LEU A 16 36.73 -42.33 -13.97
C LEU A 16 36.13 -41.86 -12.63
N VAL A 17 36.80 -42.18 -11.52
CA VAL A 17 36.43 -41.74 -10.16
C VAL A 17 36.52 -40.22 -10.04
N GLU A 18 37.56 -39.60 -10.59
CA GLU A 18 37.75 -38.14 -10.55
C GLU A 18 36.64 -37.39 -11.32
N LEU A 19 36.19 -37.95 -12.44
CA LEU A 19 35.06 -37.40 -13.19
C LEU A 19 33.73 -37.53 -12.42
N LEU A 20 33.49 -38.68 -11.77
CA LEU A 20 32.29 -38.90 -10.98
C LEU A 20 32.21 -37.96 -9.77
N VAL A 21 33.33 -37.79 -9.06
CA VAL A 21 33.42 -36.83 -7.94
C VAL A 21 33.24 -35.40 -8.44
N GLY A 22 33.86 -35.05 -9.57
CA GLY A 22 33.68 -33.74 -10.19
C GLY A 22 32.23 -33.42 -10.54
N MET A 23 31.51 -34.37 -11.13
CA MET A 23 30.08 -34.21 -11.45
C MET A 23 29.21 -34.09 -10.19
N ALA A 24 29.51 -34.85 -9.13
CA ALA A 24 28.80 -34.76 -7.87
C ALA A 24 28.97 -33.37 -7.22
N ILE A 25 30.21 -32.85 -7.19
CA ILE A 25 30.51 -31.52 -6.67
C ILE A 25 29.81 -30.44 -7.51
N LEU A 26 29.86 -30.54 -8.84
CA LEU A 26 29.17 -29.60 -9.73
C LEU A 26 27.66 -29.61 -9.51
N GLY A 27 27.04 -30.78 -9.39
CA GLY A 27 25.61 -30.91 -9.10
C GLY A 27 25.23 -30.23 -7.78
N PHE A 28 26.04 -30.43 -6.74
CA PHE A 28 25.84 -29.79 -5.45
C PHE A 28 25.97 -28.26 -5.52
N LEU A 29 26.98 -27.75 -6.24
CA LEU A 29 27.17 -26.31 -6.45
C LEU A 29 26.00 -25.69 -7.21
N MET A 30 25.51 -26.34 -8.26
CA MET A 30 24.36 -25.85 -9.03
C MET A 30 23.08 -25.81 -8.19
N ALA A 31 22.87 -26.80 -7.31
CA ALA A 31 21.74 -26.81 -6.39
C ALA A 31 21.83 -25.64 -5.39
N ALA A 32 23.01 -25.40 -4.81
CA ALA A 32 23.23 -24.28 -3.90
C ALA A 32 22.99 -22.92 -4.58
N LEU A 33 23.48 -22.73 -5.80
CA LEU A 33 23.25 -21.51 -6.60
C LEU A 33 21.77 -21.31 -6.98
N SER A 34 21.06 -22.38 -7.28
CA SER A 34 19.61 -22.32 -7.54
C SER A 34 18.83 -21.89 -6.29
N MET A 35 19.20 -22.38 -5.10
CA MET A 35 18.56 -21.96 -3.86
C MET A 35 18.82 -20.49 -3.53
N THR A 36 20.06 -20.01 -3.69
CA THR A 36 20.39 -18.61 -3.39
C THR A 36 19.69 -17.63 -4.33
N THR A 37 19.62 -17.94 -5.63
CA THR A 37 18.87 -17.13 -6.60
C THR A 37 17.37 -17.07 -6.28
N MET A 38 16.75 -18.21 -5.95
CA MET A 38 15.35 -18.24 -5.51
C MET A 38 15.11 -17.42 -4.23
N GLN A 39 16.04 -17.44 -3.27
CA GLN A 39 15.94 -16.63 -2.06
C GLN A 39 16.00 -15.13 -2.36
N ILE A 40 16.94 -14.68 -3.21
CA ILE A 40 17.07 -13.28 -3.60
C ILE A 40 15.78 -12.77 -4.28
N MET A 41 15.19 -13.57 -5.17
CA MET A 41 13.92 -13.21 -5.82
C MET A 41 12.79 -13.00 -4.82
N LYS A 42 12.67 -13.89 -3.81
CA LYS A 42 11.62 -13.78 -2.77
C LYS A 42 11.81 -12.55 -1.88
N VAL A 43 13.05 -12.22 -1.51
CA VAL A 43 13.36 -11.02 -0.72
C VAL A 43 12.99 -9.75 -1.49
N ASN A 44 13.31 -9.69 -2.78
CA ASN A 44 12.94 -8.56 -3.64
C ASN A 44 11.42 -8.37 -3.73
N GLN A 45 10.66 -9.45 -3.90
CA GLN A 45 9.19 -9.38 -3.95
C GLN A 45 8.58 -8.85 -2.64
N LYS A 46 9.07 -9.31 -1.49
CA LYS A 46 8.59 -8.83 -0.19
C LYS A 46 8.88 -7.35 0.02
N SER A 47 10.09 -6.91 -0.32
CA SER A 47 10.50 -5.50 -0.22
C SER A 47 9.66 -4.60 -1.14
N GLN A 48 9.44 -5.03 -2.39
CA GLN A 48 8.57 -4.31 -3.33
C GLN A 48 7.13 -4.22 -2.83
N ASN A 49 6.57 -5.32 -2.32
CA ASN A 49 5.21 -5.32 -1.77
C ASN A 49 5.08 -4.38 -0.55
N GLN A 50 6.10 -4.32 0.30
CA GLN A 50 6.13 -3.40 1.43
C GLN A 50 6.19 -1.94 0.96
N ALA A 51 7.06 -1.62 0.00
CA ALA A 51 7.12 -0.28 -0.59
C ALA A 51 5.79 0.14 -1.23
N MET A 52 5.11 -0.80 -1.90
CA MET A 52 3.78 -0.57 -2.47
C MET A 52 2.75 -0.32 -1.37
N ALA A 53 2.68 -1.16 -0.34
CA ALA A 53 1.76 -0.97 0.78
C ALA A 53 1.93 0.41 1.44
N ILE A 54 3.17 0.85 1.67
CA ILE A 54 3.48 2.19 2.19
C ILE A 54 2.94 3.29 1.27
N ARG A 55 3.21 3.21 -0.04
CA ARG A 55 2.72 4.20 -1.02
C ARG A 55 1.19 4.27 -1.04
N GLN A 56 0.52 3.14 -0.98
CA GLN A 56 -0.95 3.08 -0.98
C GLN A 56 -1.54 3.75 0.28
N VAL A 57 -0.97 3.47 1.46
CA VAL A 57 -1.40 4.11 2.71
C VAL A 57 -1.12 5.62 2.69
N GLN A 58 0.05 6.03 2.22
CA GLN A 58 0.42 7.44 2.12
C GLN A 58 -0.47 8.21 1.14
N SER A 59 -0.75 7.63 -0.03
CA SER A 59 -1.69 8.19 -1.01
C SER A 59 -3.07 8.41 -0.37
N ALA A 60 -3.64 7.36 0.23
CA ALA A 60 -4.92 7.46 0.93
C ALA A 60 -4.92 8.53 2.02
N GLY A 61 -3.88 8.55 2.87
CA GLY A 61 -3.73 9.53 3.93
C GLY A 61 -3.63 10.95 3.41
N GLN A 62 -2.86 11.19 2.35
CA GLN A 62 -2.69 12.50 1.75
C GLN A 62 -4.01 13.03 1.16
N TYR A 63 -4.72 12.22 0.39
CA TYR A 63 -6.00 12.63 -0.22
C TYR A 63 -7.04 12.93 0.85
N ILE A 64 -7.26 12.01 1.80
CA ILE A 64 -8.27 12.21 2.85
C ILE A 64 -7.90 13.39 3.73
N SER A 65 -6.63 13.53 4.14
CA SER A 65 -6.21 14.65 4.98
C SER A 65 -6.40 15.98 4.26
N LYS A 66 -6.05 16.05 2.96
CA LYS A 66 -6.24 17.24 2.15
C LYS A 66 -7.71 17.64 2.11
N ASP A 67 -8.60 16.71 1.76
CA ASP A 67 -10.03 17.00 1.61
C ASP A 67 -10.68 17.29 2.98
N ALA A 68 -10.22 16.65 4.06
CA ALA A 68 -10.68 16.93 5.40
C ALA A 68 -10.27 18.33 5.90
N LEU A 69 -9.07 18.81 5.52
CA LEU A 69 -8.63 20.18 5.81
C LEU A 69 -9.32 21.24 4.94
N GLN A 70 -9.82 20.85 3.76
CA GLN A 70 -10.57 21.73 2.86
C GLN A 70 -12.06 21.78 3.18
N ALA A 71 -12.58 20.78 3.91
CA ALA A 71 -13.95 20.76 4.36
C ALA A 71 -14.24 21.93 5.33
N ASN A 72 -15.22 22.76 4.98
CA ASN A 72 -15.65 23.91 5.79
C ASN A 72 -17.01 23.68 6.49
N ILE A 73 -17.86 22.78 5.97
CA ILE A 73 -19.23 22.66 6.51
C ILE A 73 -19.36 21.48 7.46
N LYS A 74 -19.15 20.27 6.95
CA LYS A 74 -19.56 19.05 7.66
C LYS A 74 -18.83 17.82 7.17
N ILE A 75 -18.46 17.00 8.13
CA ILE A 75 -17.97 15.64 7.91
C ILE A 75 -19.10 14.69 8.30
N VAL A 76 -19.58 13.89 7.35
CA VAL A 76 -20.68 12.93 7.59
C VAL A 76 -20.15 11.51 7.47
N MET A 77 -20.43 10.73 8.50
CA MET A 77 -20.17 9.29 8.57
C MET A 77 -21.52 8.57 8.66
N THR A 78 -21.74 7.58 7.79
CA THR A 78 -23.00 6.81 7.77
C THR A 78 -22.93 5.47 8.50
N THR A 79 -21.74 5.05 8.92
CA THR A 79 -21.51 3.77 9.61
C THR A 79 -20.70 3.97 10.90
N PRO A 80 -20.83 3.08 11.90
CA PRO A 80 -20.11 3.19 13.17
C PRO A 80 -18.57 3.20 13.03
N ASN A 81 -18.03 2.61 11.96
CA ASN A 81 -16.58 2.61 11.64
C ASN A 81 -16.19 3.72 10.63
N GLY A 82 -17.16 4.54 10.21
CA GLY A 82 -16.97 5.87 9.62
C GLY A 82 -16.55 5.98 8.16
N PHE A 83 -16.27 4.88 7.45
CA PHE A 83 -15.63 4.95 6.13
C PHE A 83 -16.55 4.85 4.91
N THR A 84 -17.74 4.26 5.03
CA THR A 84 -18.57 3.96 3.86
C THR A 84 -20.03 4.39 4.01
N PRO A 85 -20.45 5.43 3.28
CA PRO A 85 -19.65 6.54 2.75
C PRO A 85 -19.09 7.49 3.84
N LEU A 86 -17.87 7.98 3.61
CA LEU A 86 -17.32 9.15 4.29
C LEU A 86 -17.49 10.37 3.36
N LYS A 87 -18.14 11.42 3.84
CA LYS A 87 -18.41 12.63 3.05
C LYS A 87 -17.77 13.86 3.67
N PHE A 88 -17.04 14.61 2.84
CA PHE A 88 -16.51 15.93 3.14
C PHE A 88 -17.30 16.96 2.34
N THR A 89 -17.76 18.01 3.00
CA THR A 89 -18.50 19.10 2.36
C THR A 89 -17.70 20.38 2.44
N GLU A 90 -17.34 20.92 1.28
CA GLU A 90 -16.63 22.17 1.10
C GLU A 90 -17.60 23.24 0.62
N ASP A 91 -17.57 24.39 1.27
CA ASP A 91 -18.24 25.60 0.83
C ASP A 91 -17.20 26.66 0.52
N PHE A 92 -17.29 27.23 -0.67
CA PHE A 92 -16.51 28.38 -1.09
C PHE A 92 -17.35 29.66 -0.98
N ASN A 93 -18.15 29.79 0.08
CA ASN A 93 -18.87 31.01 0.39
C ASN A 93 -17.90 32.08 0.92
N ASN A 94 -17.26 32.79 -0.01
CA ASN A 94 -16.74 34.12 0.25
C ASN A 94 -16.91 34.94 -1.04
N ILE A 95 -18.01 35.71 -1.10
CA ILE A 95 -18.19 36.99 -1.82
C ILE A 95 -19.21 37.07 -2.98
N ASP A 96 -19.77 36.00 -3.57
CA ASP A 96 -20.78 36.18 -4.65
C ASP A 96 -22.06 35.35 -4.49
N LEU A 97 -23.14 36.03 -4.13
CA LEU A 97 -24.50 35.55 -3.85
C LEU A 97 -25.25 34.89 -5.03
N LEU A 98 -24.57 34.51 -6.11
CA LEU A 98 -25.19 33.99 -7.35
C LEU A 98 -24.60 32.68 -7.87
N ASN A 99 -23.48 32.19 -7.32
CA ASN A 99 -22.90 30.91 -7.71
C ASN A 99 -22.29 30.20 -6.50
N GLU A 100 -23.14 29.76 -5.58
CA GLU A 100 -22.72 28.88 -4.49
C GLU A 100 -22.10 27.62 -5.11
N LYS A 101 -20.80 27.39 -4.83
CA LYS A 101 -20.08 26.21 -5.31
C LYS A 101 -19.90 25.25 -4.14
N VAL A 102 -20.87 24.38 -3.94
CA VAL A 102 -20.78 23.31 -2.96
C VAL A 102 -20.05 22.13 -3.58
N THR A 103 -18.92 21.75 -3.00
CA THR A 103 -18.18 20.55 -3.41
C THR A 103 -18.33 19.48 -2.34
N ILE A 104 -18.86 18.32 -2.74
CA ILE A 104 -18.98 17.16 -1.85
C ILE A 104 -18.00 16.10 -2.33
N VAL A 105 -17.05 15.73 -1.49
CA VAL A 105 -16.17 14.58 -1.73
C VAL A 105 -16.68 13.38 -0.97
N THR A 106 -16.96 12.30 -1.69
CA THR A 106 -17.38 11.02 -1.13
C THR A 106 -16.28 9.98 -1.31
N TYR A 107 -15.91 9.35 -0.20
CA TYR A 107 -15.04 8.19 -0.18
C TYR A 107 -15.85 6.91 0.02
N THR A 108 -15.56 5.91 -0.81
CA THR A 108 -16.15 4.57 -0.70
C THR A 108 -15.06 3.52 -0.81
N ILE A 109 -15.23 2.41 -0.10
CA ILE A 109 -14.35 1.24 -0.22
C ILE A 109 -15.15 0.16 -0.92
N SER A 110 -14.65 -0.30 -2.07
CA SER A 110 -15.25 -1.40 -2.82
C SER A 110 -14.16 -2.32 -3.37
N ASN A 111 -14.32 -3.63 -3.15
CA ASN A 111 -13.35 -4.65 -3.58
C ASN A 111 -11.90 -4.37 -3.12
N GLY A 112 -11.73 -3.84 -1.91
CA GLY A 112 -10.42 -3.46 -1.36
C GLY A 112 -9.81 -2.22 -2.01
N ASN A 113 -10.54 -1.48 -2.83
CA ASN A 113 -10.10 -0.21 -3.40
C ASN A 113 -10.78 0.94 -2.65
N LEU A 114 -9.99 1.91 -2.22
CA LEU A 114 -10.48 3.20 -1.76
C LEU A 114 -10.71 4.10 -2.96
N LEU A 115 -11.95 4.51 -3.12
CA LEU A 115 -12.46 5.26 -4.24
C LEU A 115 -12.86 6.63 -3.75
N ARG A 116 -12.54 7.66 -4.54
CA ARG A 116 -12.89 9.06 -4.28
C ARG A 116 -13.73 9.56 -5.44
N GLN A 117 -14.85 10.19 -5.12
CA GLN A 117 -15.71 10.86 -6.09
C GLN A 117 -16.08 12.24 -5.57
N SER A 118 -15.90 13.27 -6.39
CA SER A 118 -16.38 14.62 -6.09
C SER A 118 -17.69 14.91 -6.81
N SER A 119 -18.51 15.75 -6.21
CA SER A 119 -19.69 16.36 -6.82
C SER A 119 -19.58 17.87 -6.66
N VAL A 120 -19.80 18.63 -7.73
CA VAL A 120 -19.86 20.10 -7.68
C VAL A 120 -21.27 20.50 -8.04
N ASN A 121 -21.99 21.14 -7.11
CA ASN A 121 -23.38 21.56 -7.29
C ASN A 121 -24.29 20.40 -7.78
N GLY A 122 -24.05 19.20 -7.26
CA GLY A 122 -24.79 17.99 -7.62
C GLY A 122 -24.27 17.26 -8.87
N VAL A 123 -23.39 17.87 -9.66
CA VAL A 123 -22.78 17.23 -10.85
C VAL A 123 -21.60 16.37 -10.43
N LEU A 124 -21.73 15.05 -10.65
CA LEU A 124 -20.70 14.07 -10.30
C LEU A 124 -19.49 14.15 -11.24
N SER A 125 -18.31 14.16 -10.65
CA SER A 125 -17.04 13.94 -11.34
C SER A 125 -16.78 12.45 -11.53
N PRO A 126 -15.88 12.07 -12.46
CA PRO A 126 -15.38 10.71 -12.56
C PRO A 126 -14.79 10.23 -11.23
N GLN A 127 -15.08 8.98 -10.90
CA GLN A 127 -14.54 8.34 -9.71
C GLN A 127 -13.08 7.94 -9.95
N ILE A 128 -12.22 8.19 -8.97
CA ILE A 128 -10.80 7.82 -9.01
C ILE A 128 -10.46 6.82 -7.92
N THR A 129 -9.52 5.92 -8.20
CA THR A 129 -8.95 5.01 -7.19
C THR A 129 -7.79 5.70 -6.50
N VAL A 130 -7.92 5.92 -5.20
CA VAL A 130 -6.91 6.59 -4.36
C VAL A 130 -5.90 5.58 -3.81
N ALA A 131 -6.40 4.41 -3.39
CA ALA A 131 -5.56 3.33 -2.91
C ALA A 131 -6.17 1.96 -3.21
N THR A 132 -5.33 0.95 -3.34
CA THR A 132 -5.72 -0.46 -3.58
C THR A 132 -5.22 -1.37 -2.45
N GLY A 133 -5.93 -2.46 -2.19
CA GLY A 133 -5.58 -3.41 -1.13
C GLY A 133 -5.96 -2.92 0.28
N VAL A 134 -6.86 -1.95 0.38
CA VAL A 134 -7.35 -1.40 1.64
C VAL A 134 -8.17 -2.45 2.37
N LEU A 135 -7.77 -2.76 3.60
CA LEU A 135 -8.51 -3.66 4.47
C LEU A 135 -9.65 -2.88 5.12
N PHE A 136 -10.87 -3.39 4.98
CA PHE A 136 -12.07 -2.79 5.55
C PHE A 136 -13.05 -3.88 5.99
N SER A 137 -13.73 -3.65 7.11
CA SER A 137 -14.81 -4.49 7.60
C SER A 137 -15.93 -3.63 8.14
N THR A 138 -17.15 -3.99 7.77
CA THR A 138 -18.38 -3.38 8.30
C THR A 138 -18.74 -3.92 9.69
N ASN A 139 -18.12 -5.02 10.13
CA ASN A 139 -18.39 -5.64 11.42
C ASN A 139 -17.44 -5.06 12.47
N SER A 140 -17.97 -4.21 13.36
CA SER A 140 -17.22 -3.63 14.49
C SER A 140 -16.85 -4.64 15.59
N SER A 141 -17.45 -5.84 15.55
CA SER A 141 -17.27 -6.89 16.55
C SER A 141 -16.05 -7.80 16.31
N ASP A 142 -15.29 -7.59 15.24
CA ASP A 142 -14.19 -8.50 14.90
C ASP A 142 -12.85 -8.04 15.52
N PRO A 143 -12.35 -8.73 16.57
CA PRO A 143 -11.11 -8.35 17.26
C PRO A 143 -9.85 -8.55 16.41
N ASN A 144 -9.94 -9.27 15.28
CA ASN A 144 -8.80 -9.52 14.39
C ASN A 144 -8.68 -8.51 13.23
N TYR A 145 -9.52 -7.49 13.17
CA TYR A 145 -9.51 -6.57 12.04
C TYR A 145 -8.62 -5.36 12.29
N ASN A 146 -7.42 -5.42 11.73
CA ASN A 146 -6.66 -4.24 11.31
C ASN A 146 -7.35 -3.55 10.13
N SER A 147 -8.62 -3.18 10.30
CA SER A 147 -9.40 -2.45 9.31
C SER A 147 -9.06 -0.97 9.32
N THR A 148 -9.17 -0.39 8.14
CA THR A 148 -9.26 1.05 7.93
C THR A 148 -10.52 1.59 8.58
N TRP A 149 -10.39 2.66 9.35
CA TRP A 149 -11.50 3.33 10.02
C TRP A 149 -11.27 4.84 10.10
N PHE A 150 -12.37 5.57 10.24
CA PHE A 150 -12.40 6.99 10.46
C PHE A 150 -13.28 7.24 11.66
N LYS A 151 -12.79 7.93 12.68
CA LYS A 151 -13.55 8.20 13.90
C LYS A 151 -13.47 9.68 14.24
N ALA A 152 -14.57 10.19 14.76
CA ALA A 152 -14.63 11.50 15.41
C ALA A 152 -14.70 11.28 16.91
N THR A 153 -13.84 11.97 17.65
CA THR A 153 -13.86 12.03 19.11
C THR A 153 -14.17 13.46 19.51
N THR A 154 -15.31 13.68 20.15
CA THR A 154 -15.72 14.99 20.65
C THR A 154 -15.53 15.03 22.17
N VAL A 155 -14.76 16.00 22.65
CA VAL A 155 -14.54 16.26 24.08
C VAL A 155 -14.92 17.72 24.35
N GLY A 156 -16.04 17.93 25.05
CA GLY A 156 -16.64 19.26 25.18
C GLY A 156 -17.09 19.79 23.82
N SER A 157 -16.63 20.99 23.43
CA SER A 157 -16.90 21.57 22.12
C SER A 157 -15.87 21.19 21.05
N VAL A 158 -14.77 20.53 21.39
CA VAL A 158 -13.69 20.22 20.43
C VAL A 158 -13.90 18.84 19.83
N THR A 159 -14.00 18.78 18.50
CA THR A 159 -14.05 17.52 17.75
C THR A 159 -12.70 17.25 17.09
N THR A 160 -12.08 16.12 17.42
CA THR A 160 -10.86 15.62 16.78
C THR A 160 -11.19 14.45 15.88
N TYR A 161 -10.64 14.43 14.67
CA TYR A 161 -10.80 13.32 13.75
C TYR A 161 -9.53 12.48 13.72
N GLU A 162 -9.70 11.16 13.76
CA GLU A 162 -8.61 10.20 13.59
C GLU A 162 -8.92 9.26 12.44
N LEU A 163 -7.90 9.04 11.62
CA LEU A 163 -7.94 8.18 10.44
C LEU A 163 -6.91 7.07 10.62
N LYS A 164 -7.35 5.82 10.65
CA LYS A 164 -6.48 4.65 10.51
C LYS A 164 -6.65 4.10 9.11
N ILE A 165 -5.57 3.96 8.36
CA ILE A 165 -5.56 3.28 7.06
C ILE A 165 -4.70 2.05 7.17
N THR A 166 -5.24 0.91 6.78
CA THR A 166 -4.50 -0.34 6.66
C THR A 166 -4.60 -0.88 5.24
N VAL A 167 -3.45 -1.15 4.63
CA VAL A 167 -3.34 -1.75 3.30
C VAL A 167 -2.57 -3.05 3.39
N ARG A 168 -3.04 -4.06 2.65
CA ARG A 168 -2.32 -5.30 2.37
C ARG A 168 -2.03 -5.39 0.88
N TYR A 169 -0.76 -5.58 0.52
CA TYR A 169 -0.32 -5.72 -0.86
C TYR A 169 0.41 -7.06 -1.07
N GLY A 170 0.12 -7.75 -2.17
CA GLY A 170 0.63 -9.09 -2.47
C GLY A 170 -0.17 -10.23 -1.81
N SER A 171 0.27 -11.47 -2.04
CA SER A 171 -0.41 -12.70 -1.60
C SER A 171 0.56 -13.70 -0.95
N GLY A 172 0.05 -14.58 -0.08
CA GLY A 172 0.87 -15.62 0.57
C GLY A 172 1.98 -15.05 1.44
N ASN A 173 3.15 -15.70 1.44
CA ASN A 173 4.29 -15.36 2.31
C ASN A 173 5.05 -14.08 1.90
N THR A 174 4.74 -13.52 0.73
CA THR A 174 5.31 -12.25 0.26
C THR A 174 4.36 -11.07 0.48
N ALA A 175 3.16 -11.30 1.01
CA ALA A 175 2.23 -10.23 1.33
C ALA A 175 2.84 -9.31 2.40
N ALA A 176 2.67 -8.00 2.19
CA ALA A 176 3.05 -6.98 3.15
C ALA A 176 1.81 -6.21 3.59
N THR A 177 1.74 -5.92 4.89
CA THR A 177 0.65 -5.13 5.47
C THR A 177 1.27 -3.90 6.11
N GLU A 178 0.71 -2.73 5.80
CA GLU A 178 1.12 -1.45 6.38
C GLU A 178 -0.09 -0.78 7.01
N THR A 179 0.10 -0.15 8.17
CA THR A 179 -0.94 0.64 8.86
C THR A 179 -0.38 2.01 9.24
N ARG A 180 -1.14 3.06 8.98
CA ARG A 180 -0.81 4.42 9.44
C ARG A 180 -2.02 5.08 10.10
N TYR A 181 -1.69 5.96 11.03
CA TYR A 181 -2.64 6.79 11.76
C TYR A 181 -2.39 8.25 11.36
N TYR A 182 -3.48 8.97 11.10
CA TYR A 182 -3.47 10.39 10.81
C TYR A 182 -4.43 11.06 11.79
N LYS A 183 -3.93 12.08 12.49
CA LYS A 183 -4.75 12.97 13.29
C LYS A 183 -5.10 14.16 12.41
N ILE A 184 -6.40 14.46 12.32
CA ILE A 184 -6.91 15.57 11.53
C ILE A 184 -7.61 16.51 12.50
N GLU A 185 -7.06 17.71 12.60
CA GLU A 185 -7.63 18.79 13.38
C GLU A 185 -8.46 19.65 12.43
N PRO A 186 -9.77 19.83 12.69
CA PRO A 186 -10.60 20.69 11.86
C PRO A 186 -10.11 22.13 11.96
N ARG A 187 -10.40 22.91 10.91
CA ARG A 187 -10.12 24.34 10.88
C ARG A 187 -10.82 25.04 12.06
N PRO A 188 -10.20 26.07 12.69
CA PRO A 188 -10.77 26.76 13.86
C PRO A 188 -12.19 27.31 13.62
N ASP A 189 -12.54 27.55 12.37
CA ASP A 189 -13.78 28.15 11.91
C ASP A 189 -14.96 27.14 11.87
N ASN A 190 -14.68 25.84 12.09
CA ASN A 190 -15.63 24.72 11.96
C ASN A 190 -16.05 24.08 13.30
N VAL A 191 -15.92 24.80 14.43
CA VAL A 191 -16.28 24.31 15.78
C VAL A 191 -17.65 24.80 16.20
#